data_AF-A0A0G3EFC8-F1
#
_entry.id   AF-A0A0G3EFC8-F1
#
_cell.length_a   1.000
_cell.length_b   1.000
_cell.length_c   1.000
_cell.angle_alpha   90.00
_cell.angle_beta   90.00
_cell.angle_gamma   90.00
#
_symmetry.space_group_name_H-M   'P 1'
#
loop_
_entity.id
_entity.type
_entity.pdbx_description
1 polymer ?
#
loop_
_entity_poly.entity_id
_entity_poly.type
_entity_poly.pdbx_seq_one_letter_code
_entity_poly.pdbx_strand_id
1 'polypeptide(L)'
;MKILRIMFVFVLTLALGATAWATDYTWDGTGDGTTFDDAGNWSPAGSAFTTNDHYTVDDGSAVSVTGTLDIQSFFLAGNDGSMTIEEGASVSINKSAETHIDSSSTLTIDGTLSTGAYRYDLRGNGGTLNIIVNGTLDSEPANNLMSTGCNMLIDVHGSMDFGVGPMGRVAGGGQRDHTISIFTNGVVTMQRDLQLQATNGHTASVRLIGGDLDMGTLSYLYGDLNLSDEDNGIIFQSAESSVFMDGDQTNTVQGWIDDGALSSTVGDLQVRYDAGSDLTTVIPEPATIGLLGAAMGGLMLLRRRIR
;
A
#
# COMPACT_ATOMS: atom_id res chain seq x y z
N MET A 1 -68.09 16.23 18.39
CA MET A 1 -67.56 14.86 18.20
C MET A 1 -66.84 14.69 16.84
N LYS A 2 -65.92 15.60 16.45
CA LYS A 2 -65.23 15.55 15.14
C LYS A 2 -63.76 16.05 15.16
N ILE A 3 -63.16 16.26 16.33
CA ILE A 3 -61.78 16.79 16.45
C ILE A 3 -60.78 15.73 16.96
N LEU A 4 -61.26 14.56 17.41
CA LEU A 4 -60.44 13.53 18.05
C LEU A 4 -59.95 12.41 17.11
N ARG A 5 -60.07 12.55 15.78
CA ARG A 5 -59.63 11.53 14.79
C ARG A 5 -58.46 11.96 13.90
N ILE A 6 -58.02 13.22 13.98
CA ILE A 6 -56.91 13.72 13.14
C ILE A 6 -55.55 13.61 13.86
N MET A 7 -55.53 13.50 15.19
CA MET A 7 -54.29 13.31 15.96
C MET A 7 -53.76 11.87 16.00
N PHE A 8 -54.50 10.88 15.50
CA PHE A 8 -54.02 9.48 15.48
C PHE A 8 -53.37 9.06 14.15
N VAL A 9 -53.41 9.93 13.13
CA VAL A 9 -52.80 9.65 11.81
C VAL A 9 -51.44 10.35 11.65
N PHE A 10 -51.13 11.35 12.48
CA PHE A 10 -49.82 12.03 12.47
C PHE A 10 -48.76 11.42 13.40
N VAL A 11 -49.13 10.41 14.20
CA VAL A 11 -48.19 9.67 15.07
C VAL A 11 -47.71 8.36 14.42
N LEU A 12 -48.29 7.97 13.27
CA LEU A 12 -47.93 6.72 12.58
C LEU A 12 -47.06 6.92 11.32
N THR A 13 -46.68 8.17 11.00
CA THR A 13 -45.72 8.51 9.93
C THR A 13 -44.39 9.04 10.49
N LEU A 14 -44.19 8.88 11.80
CA LEU A 14 -42.92 8.98 12.50
C LEU A 14 -42.45 7.57 12.91
N ALA A 15 -42.57 6.60 12.00
CA ALA A 15 -41.50 5.62 11.86
C ALA A 15 -40.34 6.43 11.25
N LEU A 16 -39.58 7.19 12.05
CA LEU A 16 -38.31 6.67 12.56
C LEU A 16 -37.74 5.75 11.48
N GLY A 17 -37.17 6.35 10.45
CA GLY A 17 -36.05 5.74 9.77
C GLY A 17 -34.99 5.53 10.84
N ALA A 18 -35.17 4.46 11.63
CA ALA A 18 -34.09 3.89 12.40
C ALA A 18 -33.07 3.55 11.33
N THR A 19 -32.03 4.38 11.23
CA THR A 19 -30.83 4.03 10.49
C THR A 19 -30.49 2.63 10.95
N ALA A 20 -30.59 1.65 10.05
CA ALA A 20 -30.19 0.29 10.35
C ALA A 20 -28.78 0.38 10.94
N TRP A 21 -28.64 -0.08 12.18
CA TRP A 21 -27.35 -0.11 12.84
C TRP A 21 -26.49 -1.13 12.09
N ALA A 22 -25.19 -0.85 11.99
CA ALA A 22 -24.25 -1.79 11.41
C ALA A 22 -24.38 -3.15 12.13
N THR A 23 -24.51 -4.22 11.36
CA THR A 23 -24.47 -5.59 11.87
C THR A 23 -23.04 -6.11 11.72
N ASP A 24 -22.54 -6.81 12.73
CA ASP A 24 -21.23 -7.46 12.67
C ASP A 24 -21.38 -8.87 12.10
N TYR A 25 -20.64 -9.19 11.05
CA TYR A 25 -20.53 -10.51 10.45
C TYR A 25 -19.11 -11.05 10.65
N THR A 26 -18.98 -12.28 11.12
CA THR A 26 -17.70 -12.97 11.25
C THR A 26 -17.71 -14.21 10.39
N TRP A 27 -16.70 -14.36 9.56
CA TRP A 27 -16.51 -15.51 8.69
C TRP A 27 -15.49 -16.46 9.30
N ASP A 28 -15.94 -17.70 9.51
CA ASP A 28 -15.23 -18.79 10.16
C ASP A 28 -14.90 -19.96 9.19
N GLY A 29 -15.17 -19.79 7.90
CA GLY A 29 -14.89 -20.78 6.85
C GLY A 29 -16.03 -21.73 6.47
N THR A 30 -17.26 -21.57 6.96
CA THR A 30 -18.34 -22.59 6.85
C THR A 30 -19.49 -22.36 5.85
N GLY A 31 -19.40 -21.42 4.90
CA GLY A 31 -20.55 -21.03 4.06
C GLY A 31 -20.99 -21.91 2.91
N ASP A 32 -22.28 -21.74 2.54
CA ASP A 32 -22.97 -22.53 1.51
C ASP A 32 -22.91 -21.97 0.06
N GLY A 33 -22.35 -20.78 -0.13
CA GLY A 33 -22.17 -20.05 -1.38
C GLY A 33 -23.39 -19.32 -1.95
N THR A 34 -24.52 -19.20 -1.24
CA THR A 34 -25.81 -18.80 -1.85
C THR A 34 -26.55 -17.57 -1.30
N THR A 35 -26.32 -17.13 -0.06
CA THR A 35 -26.98 -15.93 0.52
C THR A 35 -26.08 -15.12 1.46
N PHE A 36 -26.21 -13.78 1.46
CA PHE A 36 -25.39 -12.83 2.27
C PHE A 36 -25.73 -12.84 3.76
N ASP A 37 -26.92 -13.36 4.09
CA ASP A 37 -27.42 -13.48 5.46
C ASP A 37 -26.80 -14.68 6.20
N ASP A 38 -26.08 -15.53 5.46
CA ASP A 38 -25.28 -16.62 5.98
C ASP A 38 -23.86 -16.10 6.27
N ALA A 39 -23.45 -16.18 7.53
CA ALA A 39 -22.11 -15.82 8.01
C ALA A 39 -20.98 -16.48 7.21
N GLY A 40 -21.29 -17.57 6.50
CA GLY A 40 -20.36 -18.27 5.65
C GLY A 40 -20.08 -17.68 4.25
N ASN A 41 -20.86 -16.71 3.75
CA ASN A 41 -20.83 -16.32 2.33
C ASN A 41 -20.45 -14.86 2.08
N TRP A 42 -19.18 -14.62 1.78
CA TRP A 42 -18.69 -13.31 1.35
C TRP A 42 -18.51 -13.23 -0.18
N SER A 43 -19.24 -14.07 -0.91
CA SER A 43 -19.22 -14.15 -2.38
C SER A 43 -20.66 -14.00 -2.90
N PRO A 44 -21.20 -12.78 -3.04
CA PRO A 44 -22.49 -12.59 -3.68
C PRO A 44 -22.38 -13.02 -5.13
N ALA A 45 -23.11 -14.07 -5.51
CA ALA A 45 -23.27 -14.41 -6.91
C ALA A 45 -23.90 -13.22 -7.67
N GLY A 46 -23.09 -12.50 -8.44
CA GLY A 46 -23.53 -11.73 -9.61
C GLY A 46 -24.21 -10.37 -9.40
N SER A 47 -24.01 -9.65 -8.28
CA SER A 47 -24.38 -8.23 -8.22
C SER A 47 -23.54 -7.45 -7.21
N ALA A 48 -23.40 -6.14 -7.46
CA ALA A 48 -22.83 -5.19 -6.51
C ALA A 48 -23.69 -5.17 -5.24
N PHE A 49 -23.04 -5.37 -4.09
CA PHE A 49 -23.69 -5.41 -2.79
C PHE A 49 -23.25 -4.20 -1.95
N THR A 50 -24.21 -3.38 -1.51
CA THR A 50 -23.94 -2.22 -0.66
C THR A 50 -24.60 -2.42 0.70
N THR A 51 -23.81 -2.29 1.78
CA THR A 51 -24.30 -2.34 3.15
C THR A 51 -23.52 -1.39 4.08
N ASN A 52 -24.06 -1.17 5.28
CA ASN A 52 -23.40 -0.45 6.39
C ASN A 52 -22.79 -1.43 7.41
N ASP A 53 -22.53 -2.68 7.03
CA ASP A 53 -22.12 -3.73 7.96
C ASP A 53 -20.60 -3.83 8.10
N HIS A 54 -20.19 -4.48 9.20
CA HIS A 54 -18.81 -4.77 9.55
C HIS A 54 -18.50 -6.24 9.29
N TYR A 55 -17.33 -6.50 8.73
CA TYR A 55 -16.97 -7.82 8.21
C TYR A 55 -15.65 -8.30 8.80
N THR A 56 -15.64 -9.40 9.56
CA THR A 56 -14.41 -9.97 10.13
C THR A 56 -14.07 -11.32 9.51
N VAL A 57 -12.84 -11.49 9.04
CA VAL A 57 -12.22 -12.78 8.71
C VAL A 57 -11.48 -13.26 9.96
N ASP A 58 -11.90 -14.40 10.51
CA ASP A 58 -11.34 -14.91 11.77
C ASP A 58 -9.98 -15.62 11.58
N ASP A 59 -9.33 -15.94 12.70
CA ASP A 59 -8.03 -16.61 12.73
C ASP A 59 -8.00 -17.90 11.90
N GLY A 60 -7.01 -18.02 11.02
CA GLY A 60 -6.83 -19.18 10.14
C GLY A 60 -7.86 -19.32 9.00
N SER A 61 -8.72 -18.32 8.80
CA SER A 61 -9.71 -18.30 7.71
C SER A 61 -9.20 -17.53 6.48
N ALA A 62 -9.56 -17.96 5.27
CA ALA A 62 -9.14 -17.34 3.99
C ALA A 62 -10.27 -17.02 2.98
N VAL A 63 -10.68 -15.76 2.81
CA VAL A 63 -11.84 -15.38 1.99
C VAL A 63 -11.41 -14.91 0.60
N SER A 64 -12.14 -15.32 -0.44
CA SER A 64 -12.04 -14.74 -1.79
C SER A 64 -13.28 -13.92 -2.13
N VAL A 65 -13.10 -12.63 -2.41
CA VAL A 65 -14.13 -11.72 -2.92
C VAL A 65 -14.09 -11.76 -4.44
N THR A 66 -15.18 -12.25 -5.05
CA THR A 66 -15.28 -12.45 -6.51
C THR A 66 -16.19 -11.42 -7.21
N GLY A 67 -16.79 -10.48 -6.45
CA GLY A 67 -17.73 -9.49 -6.95
C GLY A 67 -17.47 -8.09 -6.39
N THR A 68 -18.43 -7.19 -6.58
CA THR A 68 -18.34 -5.82 -6.02
C THR A 68 -19.02 -5.75 -4.66
N LEU A 69 -18.25 -5.36 -3.65
CA LEU A 69 -18.68 -5.14 -2.28
C LEU A 69 -18.48 -3.66 -1.92
N ASP A 70 -19.49 -3.06 -1.31
CA ASP A 70 -19.45 -1.70 -0.77
C ASP A 70 -19.92 -1.76 0.68
N ILE A 71 -18.97 -1.72 1.62
CA ILE A 71 -19.16 -2.11 3.03
C ILE A 71 -18.70 -0.99 3.97
N GLN A 72 -19.12 -1.04 5.23
CA GLN A 72 -18.71 -0.02 6.21
C GLN A 72 -17.28 -0.25 6.70
N SER A 73 -16.88 -1.48 7.03
CA SER A 73 -15.47 -1.83 7.25
C SER A 73 -15.24 -3.34 7.17
N PHE A 74 -13.96 -3.74 7.07
CA PHE A 74 -13.56 -5.12 7.30
C PHE A 74 -12.39 -5.25 8.27
N PHE A 75 -12.22 -6.45 8.80
CA PHE A 75 -11.24 -6.82 9.79
C PHE A 75 -10.62 -8.15 9.38
N LEU A 76 -9.29 -8.20 9.20
CA LEU A 76 -8.55 -9.46 9.11
C LEU A 76 -7.97 -9.73 10.49
N ALA A 77 -8.54 -10.70 11.20
CA ALA A 77 -8.22 -11.00 12.58
C ALA A 77 -7.37 -12.28 12.69
N GLY A 78 -6.65 -12.38 13.80
CA GLY A 78 -5.91 -13.59 14.18
C GLY A 78 -4.53 -13.71 13.54
N ASN A 79 -3.90 -14.86 13.79
CA ASN A 79 -2.53 -15.16 13.38
C ASN A 79 -2.40 -15.67 11.94
N ASP A 80 -3.48 -15.88 11.19
CA ASP A 80 -3.41 -16.36 9.79
C ASP A 80 -4.66 -15.95 8.96
N GLY A 81 -5.37 -14.89 9.35
CA GLY A 81 -6.52 -14.39 8.60
C GLY A 81 -6.11 -13.88 7.21
N SER A 82 -6.85 -14.25 6.16
CA SER A 82 -6.52 -13.80 4.80
C SER A 82 -7.72 -13.44 3.95
N MET A 83 -7.52 -12.46 3.08
CA MET A 83 -8.52 -11.99 2.13
C MET A 83 -7.86 -11.76 0.77
N THR A 84 -8.49 -12.29 -0.27
CA THR A 84 -8.15 -12.04 -1.67
C THR A 84 -9.31 -11.32 -2.34
N ILE A 85 -9.06 -10.17 -2.94
CA ILE A 85 -9.99 -9.49 -3.84
C ILE A 85 -9.59 -9.89 -5.26
N GLU A 86 -10.37 -10.78 -5.88
CA GLU A 86 -10.03 -11.41 -7.16
C GLU A 86 -10.03 -10.39 -8.32
N GLU A 87 -9.39 -10.74 -9.44
CA GLU A 87 -9.37 -9.90 -10.64
C GLU A 87 -10.80 -9.56 -11.10
N GLY A 88 -11.06 -8.27 -11.36
CA GLY A 88 -12.37 -7.77 -11.76
C GLY A 88 -13.39 -7.63 -10.61
N ALA A 89 -13.07 -8.09 -9.40
CA ALA A 89 -13.82 -7.82 -8.19
C ALA A 89 -13.44 -6.45 -7.59
N SER A 90 -14.29 -5.93 -6.72
CA SER A 90 -13.97 -4.70 -5.99
C SER A 90 -14.51 -4.71 -4.58
N VAL A 91 -13.77 -4.11 -3.65
CA VAL A 91 -14.20 -3.79 -2.29
C VAL A 91 -14.07 -2.29 -2.11
N SER A 92 -15.13 -1.64 -1.64
CA SER A 92 -15.15 -0.22 -1.32
C SER A 92 -15.57 -0.02 0.13
N ILE A 93 -14.89 0.88 0.82
CA ILE A 93 -15.30 1.35 2.14
C ILE A 93 -16.20 2.57 1.94
N ASN A 94 -17.45 2.52 2.39
CA ASN A 94 -18.42 3.61 2.19
C ASN A 94 -18.64 4.52 3.39
N LYS A 95 -17.93 4.28 4.49
CA LYS A 95 -18.14 5.03 5.73
C LYS A 95 -16.90 5.03 6.59
N SER A 96 -16.78 6.05 7.43
CA SER A 96 -15.69 6.15 8.39
C SER A 96 -15.89 5.17 9.55
N ALA A 97 -15.51 3.92 9.33
CA ALA A 97 -15.29 2.94 10.37
C ALA A 97 -13.84 2.48 10.32
N GLU A 98 -13.36 1.92 11.43
CA GLU A 98 -12.03 1.33 11.46
C GLU A 98 -12.04 0.08 10.59
N THR A 99 -11.22 0.06 9.55
CA THR A 99 -10.78 -1.18 8.88
C THR A 99 -9.41 -1.51 9.45
N HIS A 100 -9.20 -2.73 9.92
CA HIS A 100 -7.88 -3.17 10.39
C HIS A 100 -7.46 -4.52 9.80
N ILE A 101 -6.17 -4.61 9.50
CA ILE A 101 -5.51 -5.86 9.15
C ILE A 101 -4.57 -6.13 10.31
N ASP A 102 -4.72 -7.27 11.00
CA ASP A 102 -3.91 -7.61 12.18
C ASP A 102 -2.58 -8.28 11.78
N SER A 103 -1.66 -8.35 12.73
CA SER A 103 -0.36 -9.02 12.54
C SER A 103 -0.52 -10.47 12.12
N SER A 104 0.28 -10.91 11.14
CA SER A 104 0.23 -12.26 10.55
C SER A 104 -0.92 -12.49 9.57
N SER A 105 -1.76 -11.49 9.33
CA SER A 105 -2.76 -11.54 8.25
C SER A 105 -2.16 -11.22 6.87
N THR A 106 -2.82 -11.71 5.82
CA THR A 106 -2.47 -11.42 4.43
C THR A 106 -3.66 -10.83 3.66
N LEU A 107 -3.45 -9.69 3.03
CA LEU A 107 -4.41 -9.10 2.09
C LEU A 107 -3.82 -9.12 0.67
N THR A 108 -4.50 -9.80 -0.25
CA THR A 108 -4.16 -9.82 -1.67
C THR A 108 -5.22 -9.05 -2.45
N ILE A 109 -4.78 -8.12 -3.30
CA ILE A 109 -5.65 -7.25 -4.09
C ILE A 109 -5.32 -7.48 -5.56
N ASP A 110 -6.00 -8.40 -6.22
CA ASP A 110 -5.92 -8.64 -7.67
C ASP A 110 -6.93 -7.76 -8.43
N GLY A 111 -8.07 -7.46 -7.81
CA GLY A 111 -9.06 -6.50 -8.27
C GLY A 111 -8.82 -5.09 -7.73
N THR A 112 -9.86 -4.47 -7.16
CA THR A 112 -9.77 -3.11 -6.59
C THR A 112 -10.16 -3.09 -5.12
N LEU A 113 -9.32 -2.51 -4.27
CA LEU A 113 -9.71 -2.03 -2.95
C LEU A 113 -9.73 -0.50 -2.97
N SER A 114 -10.89 0.11 -2.74
CA SER A 114 -11.00 1.57 -2.57
C SER A 114 -11.41 1.90 -1.15
N THR A 115 -10.61 2.72 -0.48
CA THR A 115 -10.93 3.25 0.85
C THR A 115 -11.49 4.67 0.78
N GLY A 116 -11.39 5.33 -0.38
CA GLY A 116 -11.72 6.75 -0.54
C GLY A 116 -11.08 7.60 0.56
N ALA A 117 -11.82 8.57 1.08
CA ALA A 117 -11.40 9.40 2.22
C ALA A 117 -11.58 8.72 3.61
N TYR A 118 -11.91 7.43 3.64
CA TYR A 118 -12.19 6.73 4.89
C TYR A 118 -10.94 6.08 5.46
N ARG A 119 -10.92 5.98 6.78
CA ARG A 119 -9.76 5.49 7.53
C ARG A 119 -9.57 3.99 7.32
N TYR A 120 -8.38 3.60 6.90
CA TYR A 120 -7.88 2.24 6.97
C TYR A 120 -6.61 2.21 7.81
N ASP A 121 -6.52 1.25 8.73
CA ASP A 121 -5.36 1.10 9.59
C ASP A 121 -4.67 -0.23 9.34
N LEU A 122 -3.35 -0.20 9.29
CA LEU A 122 -2.51 -1.39 9.29
C LEU A 122 -2.06 -1.61 10.73
N ARG A 123 -2.52 -2.68 11.39
CA ARG A 123 -2.25 -2.91 12.81
C ARG A 123 -1.60 -4.26 13.06
N GLY A 124 -1.06 -4.41 14.26
CA GLY A 124 -0.38 -5.66 14.62
C GLY A 124 0.48 -5.52 15.86
N ASN A 125 0.69 -6.66 16.52
CA ASN A 125 1.48 -6.81 17.73
C ASN A 125 2.31 -8.10 17.66
N GLY A 126 3.53 -8.00 17.13
CA GLY A 126 4.33 -9.16 16.72
C GLY A 126 4.02 -9.59 15.28
N GLY A 127 4.61 -10.70 14.82
CA GLY A 127 4.32 -11.26 13.49
C GLY A 127 4.66 -10.35 12.30
N THR A 128 4.11 -10.71 11.14
CA THR A 128 4.31 -10.01 9.87
C THR A 128 2.98 -9.80 9.16
N LEU A 129 2.62 -8.56 8.88
CA LEU A 129 1.49 -8.21 8.04
C LEU A 129 1.95 -8.15 6.58
N ASN A 130 1.26 -8.85 5.69
CA ASN A 130 1.55 -8.87 4.25
C ASN A 130 0.41 -8.24 3.46
N ILE A 131 0.74 -7.28 2.59
CA ILE A 131 -0.20 -6.72 1.60
C ILE A 131 0.39 -6.94 0.22
N ILE A 132 -0.36 -7.56 -0.67
CA ILE A 132 0.04 -7.79 -2.06
C ILE A 132 -0.94 -7.03 -2.95
N VAL A 133 -0.45 -6.05 -3.70
CA VAL A 133 -1.24 -5.20 -4.59
C VAL A 133 -0.91 -5.54 -6.04
N ASN A 134 -1.70 -6.43 -6.64
CA ASN A 134 -1.58 -6.81 -8.06
C ASN A 134 -2.49 -5.96 -8.96
N GLY A 135 -3.65 -5.55 -8.45
CA GLY A 135 -4.61 -4.68 -9.11
C GLY A 135 -4.49 -3.23 -8.66
N THR A 136 -5.49 -2.72 -7.94
CA THR A 136 -5.53 -1.32 -7.50
C THR A 136 -5.89 -1.20 -6.03
N LEU A 137 -5.04 -0.54 -5.25
CA LEU A 137 -5.37 -0.01 -3.93
C LEU A 137 -5.51 1.52 -4.05
N ASP A 138 -6.76 1.98 -4.04
CA ASP A 138 -7.12 3.39 -4.10
C ASP A 138 -7.42 3.90 -2.68
N SER A 139 -6.66 4.90 -2.25
CA SER A 139 -6.80 5.49 -0.94
C SER A 139 -6.51 6.99 -0.98
N GLU A 140 -7.52 7.78 -0.61
CA GLU A 140 -7.32 9.20 -0.42
C GLU A 140 -6.64 9.46 0.95
N PRO A 141 -5.96 10.61 1.11
CA PRO A 141 -5.37 10.96 2.40
C PRO A 141 -6.45 11.04 3.51
N ALA A 142 -6.39 10.08 4.43
CA ALA A 142 -7.22 10.06 5.63
C ALA A 142 -6.33 9.97 6.89
N ASN A 143 -6.94 9.82 8.08
CA ASN A 143 -6.21 9.60 9.33
C ASN A 143 -5.78 8.14 9.49
N ASN A 144 -5.19 7.59 8.44
CA ASN A 144 -4.75 6.19 8.34
C ASN A 144 -3.56 5.97 9.27
N LEU A 145 -3.66 4.96 10.12
CA LEU A 145 -2.59 4.60 11.05
C LEU A 145 -1.86 3.35 10.57
N MET A 146 -0.56 3.39 10.78
CA MET A 146 0.31 2.24 10.63
C MET A 146 0.86 1.90 12.02
N SER A 147 0.60 0.69 12.52
CA SER A 147 1.11 0.28 13.82
C SER A 147 2.62 0.04 13.75
N THR A 148 3.21 0.00 14.93
CA THR A 148 4.65 -0.09 15.10
C THR A 148 5.03 -1.39 15.79
N GLY A 149 4.08 -2.32 15.93
CA GLY A 149 4.23 -3.55 16.72
C GLY A 149 4.61 -4.79 15.91
N CYS A 150 4.45 -4.75 14.59
CA CYS A 150 4.61 -5.88 13.66
C CYS A 150 5.60 -5.54 12.53
N ASN A 151 6.05 -6.55 11.79
CA ASN A 151 6.66 -6.30 10.47
C ASN A 151 5.55 -5.95 9.47
N MET A 152 5.85 -5.10 8.51
CA MET A 152 4.92 -4.79 7.42
C MET A 152 5.63 -4.91 6.09
N LEU A 153 5.12 -5.80 5.26
CA LEU A 153 5.63 -6.05 3.93
C LEU A 153 4.51 -5.75 2.95
N ILE A 154 4.73 -4.75 2.09
CA ILE A 154 3.78 -4.34 1.07
C ILE A 154 4.45 -4.54 -0.28
N ASP A 155 3.94 -5.50 -1.06
CA ASP A 155 4.44 -5.81 -2.39
C ASP A 155 3.47 -5.24 -3.43
N VAL A 156 3.97 -4.36 -4.30
CA VAL A 156 3.17 -3.61 -5.28
C VAL A 156 3.58 -4.02 -6.69
N HIS A 157 2.69 -4.72 -7.36
CA HIS A 157 2.79 -5.10 -8.78
C HIS A 157 1.82 -4.31 -9.67
N GLY A 158 0.75 -3.76 -9.09
CA GLY A 158 -0.24 -2.90 -9.73
C GLY A 158 -0.12 -1.44 -9.29
N SER A 159 -1.24 -0.78 -9.01
CA SER A 159 -1.27 0.64 -8.58
C SER A 159 -1.67 0.76 -7.11
N MET A 160 -0.97 1.61 -6.36
CA MET A 160 -1.26 1.89 -4.96
C MET A 160 -1.19 3.38 -4.66
N ASP A 161 -2.27 3.96 -4.16
CA ASP A 161 -2.24 5.26 -3.49
C ASP A 161 -1.89 5.06 -2.02
N PHE A 162 -0.81 5.69 -1.57
CA PHE A 162 -0.26 5.48 -0.24
C PHE A 162 -0.34 6.75 0.62
N GLY A 163 -1.28 6.74 1.58
CA GLY A 163 -1.60 7.88 2.45
C GLY A 163 -1.56 7.58 3.94
N VAL A 164 -0.76 6.61 4.39
CA VAL A 164 -0.61 6.30 5.83
C VAL A 164 0.36 7.23 6.54
N GLY A 165 0.23 7.30 7.87
CA GLY A 165 1.20 7.99 8.73
C GLY A 165 2.63 7.40 8.66
N PRO A 166 3.56 7.92 9.49
CA PRO A 166 4.97 7.53 9.44
C PRO A 166 5.21 6.02 9.49
N MET A 167 6.09 5.54 8.61
CA MET A 167 6.55 4.16 8.58
C MET A 167 7.74 3.96 9.52
N GLY A 168 7.72 2.86 10.27
CA GLY A 168 8.89 2.34 10.99
C GLY A 168 9.17 2.95 12.37
N ARG A 169 8.22 3.71 12.93
CA ARG A 169 8.31 4.28 14.28
C ARG A 169 8.18 3.22 15.39
N VAL A 170 9.08 2.26 15.48
CA VAL A 170 9.01 1.18 16.47
C VAL A 170 9.56 1.63 17.82
N ALA A 171 8.75 1.51 18.87
CA ALA A 171 9.15 1.76 20.25
C ALA A 171 9.35 0.42 20.99
N GLY A 172 10.60 -0.06 21.05
CA GLY A 172 10.99 -1.26 21.79
C GLY A 172 10.55 -2.59 21.15
N GLY A 173 11.13 -3.71 21.62
CA GLY A 173 10.89 -5.06 21.09
C GLY A 173 12.04 -5.60 20.24
N GLY A 174 11.84 -6.77 19.62
CA GLY A 174 12.80 -7.36 18.66
C GLY A 174 12.83 -6.62 17.33
N GLN A 175 13.77 -6.96 16.43
CA GLN A 175 13.88 -6.35 15.10
C GLN A 175 12.52 -6.34 14.36
N ARG A 176 12.30 -5.25 13.62
CA ARG A 176 11.08 -4.99 12.87
C ARG A 176 11.46 -4.40 11.52
N ASP A 177 10.84 -4.92 10.48
CA ASP A 177 11.11 -4.54 9.11
C ASP A 177 9.82 -4.02 8.46
N HIS A 178 9.86 -2.77 8.02
CA HIS A 178 8.76 -2.10 7.33
C HIS A 178 9.22 -1.82 5.90
N THR A 179 8.65 -2.51 4.92
CA THR A 179 9.12 -2.44 3.53
C THR A 179 7.94 -2.28 2.58
N ILE A 180 8.08 -1.36 1.63
CA ILE A 180 7.27 -1.32 0.41
C ILE A 180 8.17 -1.74 -0.74
N SER A 181 7.85 -2.84 -1.41
CA SER A 181 8.54 -3.31 -2.61
C SER A 181 7.70 -2.97 -3.83
N ILE A 182 8.25 -2.17 -4.75
CA ILE A 182 7.56 -1.75 -5.99
C ILE A 182 8.18 -2.48 -7.17
N PHE A 183 7.50 -3.50 -7.67
CA PHE A 183 7.97 -4.39 -8.73
C PHE A 183 7.73 -3.79 -10.12
N THR A 184 8.26 -4.44 -11.16
CA THR A 184 8.05 -4.04 -12.57
C THR A 184 6.57 -3.78 -12.88
N ASN A 185 6.30 -2.60 -13.47
CA ASN A 185 4.96 -2.04 -13.75
C ASN A 185 4.14 -1.61 -12.53
N GLY A 186 4.64 -1.88 -11.32
CA GLY A 186 4.04 -1.38 -10.09
C GLY A 186 4.25 0.12 -9.96
N VAL A 187 3.24 0.82 -9.46
CA VAL A 187 3.27 2.26 -9.18
C VAL A 187 2.74 2.51 -7.78
N VAL A 188 3.52 3.25 -6.99
CA VAL A 188 3.04 3.82 -5.72
C VAL A 188 2.96 5.32 -5.86
N THR A 189 1.79 5.89 -5.64
CA THR A 189 1.58 7.34 -5.59
C THR A 189 1.43 7.76 -4.14
N MET A 190 2.32 8.64 -3.68
CA MET A 190 2.24 9.18 -2.33
C MET A 190 1.09 10.18 -2.24
N GLN A 191 0.29 10.05 -1.19
CA GLN A 191 -0.83 10.95 -0.89
C GLN A 191 -0.50 11.90 0.29
N ARG A 192 0.63 11.66 0.96
CA ARG A 192 1.18 12.45 2.07
C ARG A 192 2.71 12.35 2.05
N ASP A 193 3.40 13.25 2.77
CA ASP A 193 4.85 13.20 2.94
C ASP A 193 5.30 11.77 3.31
N LEU A 194 6.27 11.24 2.57
CA LEU A 194 6.87 9.95 2.87
C LEU A 194 7.75 10.14 4.11
N GLN A 195 7.37 9.52 5.22
CA GLN A 195 8.15 9.56 6.44
C GLN A 195 8.63 8.16 6.80
N LEU A 196 9.94 7.93 6.62
CA LEU A 196 10.61 6.70 7.04
C LEU A 196 11.37 6.96 8.33
N GLN A 197 11.14 6.12 9.32
CA GLN A 197 11.79 6.18 10.63
C GLN A 197 12.28 4.77 10.96
N ALA A 198 13.52 4.62 11.41
CA ALA A 198 13.97 3.33 11.94
C ALA A 198 15.14 3.56 12.90
N THR A 199 15.02 3.04 14.11
CA THR A 199 16.06 3.13 15.15
C THR A 199 16.39 1.74 15.69
N ASN A 200 17.50 1.57 16.40
CA ASN A 200 17.78 0.36 17.20
C ASN A 200 17.73 -1.00 16.45
N GLY A 201 18.18 -1.05 15.20
CA GLY A 201 18.23 -2.29 14.41
C GLY A 201 16.89 -2.66 13.75
N HIS A 202 15.92 -1.75 13.71
CA HIS A 202 14.76 -1.83 12.83
C HIS A 202 15.11 -1.31 11.43
N THR A 203 14.33 -1.73 10.43
CA THR A 203 14.47 -1.24 9.05
C THR A 203 13.17 -0.61 8.54
N ALA A 204 13.29 0.46 7.76
CA ALA A 204 12.20 1.11 7.05
C ALA A 204 12.67 1.48 5.63
N SER A 205 12.05 0.89 4.61
CA SER A 205 12.46 1.11 3.22
C SER A 205 11.33 1.14 2.21
N VAL A 206 11.59 1.85 1.11
CA VAL A 206 10.89 1.70 -0.17
C VAL A 206 11.89 1.13 -1.17
N ARG A 207 11.64 -0.07 -1.68
CA ARG A 207 12.51 -0.81 -2.59
C ARG A 207 11.93 -0.75 -3.99
N LEU A 208 12.67 -0.14 -4.92
CA LEU A 208 12.26 0.02 -6.31
C LEU A 208 12.88 -1.11 -7.15
N ILE A 209 12.08 -2.14 -7.45
CA ILE A 209 12.47 -3.41 -8.09
C ILE A 209 11.92 -3.46 -9.53
N GLY A 210 11.99 -2.33 -10.23
CA GLY A 210 11.52 -2.14 -11.60
C GLY A 210 10.24 -1.32 -11.71
N GLY A 211 9.61 -0.95 -10.60
CA GLY A 211 8.46 -0.05 -10.57
C GLY A 211 8.82 1.39 -10.23
N ASP A 212 7.78 2.21 -10.11
CA ASP A 212 7.86 3.65 -9.97
C ASP A 212 7.25 4.15 -8.65
N LEU A 213 7.89 5.16 -8.06
CA LEU A 213 7.37 5.92 -6.93
C LEU A 213 7.07 7.35 -7.37
N ASP A 214 5.80 7.74 -7.33
CA ASP A 214 5.36 9.10 -7.58
C ASP A 214 5.16 9.84 -6.25
N MET A 215 5.96 10.88 -6.02
CA MET A 215 5.88 11.73 -4.83
C MET A 215 5.16 13.06 -5.09
N GLY A 216 4.89 13.42 -6.35
CA GLY A 216 4.34 14.74 -6.70
C GLY A 216 5.10 15.89 -6.00
N THR A 217 4.37 16.74 -5.27
CA THR A 217 4.95 17.85 -4.49
C THR A 217 5.35 17.50 -3.05
N LEU A 218 5.24 16.22 -2.66
CA LEU A 218 5.40 15.77 -1.27
C LEU A 218 6.87 15.62 -0.87
N SER A 219 7.14 15.75 0.42
CA SER A 219 8.49 15.67 0.98
C SER A 219 8.86 14.26 1.43
N TYR A 220 10.16 13.98 1.44
CA TYR A 220 10.75 12.80 2.07
C TYR A 220 11.38 13.17 3.42
N LEU A 221 10.80 12.66 4.51
CA LEU A 221 11.22 12.91 5.89
C LEU A 221 11.97 11.68 6.44
N TYR A 222 13.30 11.78 6.52
CA TYR A 222 14.18 10.67 6.92
C TYR A 222 15.10 11.02 8.11
N GLY A 223 14.84 12.13 8.82
CA GLY A 223 15.71 12.59 9.91
C GLY A 223 15.85 11.62 11.09
N ASP A 224 14.93 10.67 11.24
CA ASP A 224 14.94 9.62 12.27
C ASP A 224 15.34 8.24 11.73
N LEU A 225 15.90 8.18 10.52
CA LEU A 225 16.30 6.94 9.84
C LEU A 225 17.81 6.70 10.03
N ASN A 226 18.19 5.48 10.41
CA ASN A 226 19.60 5.11 10.49
C ASN A 226 20.18 4.82 9.10
N LEU A 227 20.74 5.85 8.44
CA LEU A 227 21.30 5.75 7.10
C LEU A 227 22.65 5.01 7.01
N SER A 228 23.23 4.58 8.14
CA SER A 228 24.41 3.71 8.10
C SER A 228 24.07 2.25 7.76
N ASP A 229 22.79 1.91 7.80
CA ASP A 229 22.25 0.60 7.47
C ASP A 229 21.74 0.64 6.03
N GLU A 230 22.26 -0.24 5.18
CA GLU A 230 21.97 -0.27 3.74
C GLU A 230 20.54 -0.71 3.43
N ASP A 231 19.84 -1.30 4.40
CA ASP A 231 18.44 -1.72 4.26
C ASP A 231 17.45 -0.58 4.55
N ASN A 232 17.91 0.64 4.84
CA ASN A 232 17.08 1.81 5.12
C ASN A 232 17.01 2.80 3.95
N GLY A 233 15.82 3.38 3.75
CA GLY A 233 15.60 4.50 2.85
C GLY A 233 14.87 4.13 1.57
N ILE A 234 14.99 4.97 0.54
CA ILE A 234 14.50 4.65 -0.80
C ILE A 234 15.65 4.02 -1.58
N ILE A 235 15.48 2.77 -2.02
CA ILE A 235 16.56 1.94 -2.55
C ILE A 235 16.21 1.47 -3.96
N PHE A 236 16.97 1.91 -4.95
CA PHE A 236 16.87 1.41 -6.32
C PHE A 236 17.57 0.06 -6.47
N GLN A 237 16.80 -0.98 -6.84
CA GLN A 237 17.29 -2.33 -7.10
C GLN A 237 17.14 -2.76 -8.57
N SER A 238 16.59 -1.88 -9.42
CA SER A 238 16.48 -2.10 -10.86
C SER A 238 16.82 -0.83 -11.64
N ALA A 239 17.42 -1.01 -12.82
CA ALA A 239 17.70 0.06 -13.78
C ALA A 239 16.42 0.66 -14.41
N GLU A 240 15.30 -0.05 -14.30
CA GLU A 240 14.01 0.31 -14.90
C GLU A 240 13.13 1.15 -13.96
N SER A 241 13.57 1.35 -12.72
CA SER A 241 12.82 2.08 -11.70
C SER A 241 13.01 3.59 -11.77
N SER A 242 11.96 4.32 -11.39
CA SER A 242 11.99 5.78 -11.32
C SER A 242 11.39 6.33 -10.03
N VAL A 243 11.84 7.52 -9.63
CA VAL A 243 11.12 8.39 -8.69
C VAL A 243 10.70 9.67 -9.42
N PHE A 244 9.44 10.09 -9.25
CA PHE A 244 8.87 11.28 -9.86
C PHE A 244 8.51 12.34 -8.81
N MET A 245 8.80 13.60 -9.10
CA MET A 245 8.47 14.76 -8.26
C MET A 245 8.08 15.96 -9.11
N ASP A 246 7.05 16.69 -8.69
CA ASP A 246 6.59 17.91 -9.36
C ASP A 246 7.53 19.10 -9.08
N GLY A 247 7.78 19.90 -10.12
CA GLY A 247 8.64 21.07 -10.07
C GLY A 247 10.13 20.76 -10.18
N ASP A 248 10.96 21.81 -10.11
CA ASP A 248 12.42 21.68 -10.00
C ASP A 248 12.82 21.32 -8.57
N GLN A 249 13.09 20.03 -8.37
CA GLN A 249 13.44 19.43 -7.08
C GLN A 249 14.87 18.92 -7.08
N THR A 250 15.67 19.33 -8.06
CA THR A 250 17.02 18.81 -8.29
C THR A 250 17.92 18.91 -7.06
N ASN A 251 17.95 20.08 -6.41
CA ASN A 251 18.74 20.29 -5.19
C ASN A 251 18.22 19.49 -4.00
N THR A 252 16.90 19.36 -3.86
CA THR A 252 16.27 18.61 -2.77
C THR A 252 16.66 17.13 -2.86
N VAL A 253 16.46 16.54 -4.05
CA VAL A 253 16.80 15.14 -4.32
C VAL A 253 18.31 14.90 -4.20
N GLN A 254 19.14 15.82 -4.69
CA GLN A 254 20.59 15.68 -4.54
C GLN A 254 21.00 15.62 -3.07
N GLY A 255 20.35 16.40 -2.21
CA GLY A 255 20.53 16.31 -0.75
C GLY A 255 20.20 14.92 -0.20
N TRP A 256 19.11 14.29 -0.66
CA TRP A 256 18.74 12.92 -0.24
C TRP A 256 19.78 11.89 -0.66
N ILE A 257 20.36 12.05 -1.85
CA ILE A 257 21.43 11.18 -2.37
C ILE A 257 22.72 11.39 -1.55
N ASP A 258 23.11 12.64 -1.32
CA ASP A 258 24.33 12.99 -0.58
C ASP A 258 24.28 12.50 0.88
N ASP A 259 23.09 12.53 1.48
CA ASP A 259 22.84 12.01 2.84
C ASP A 259 22.80 10.47 2.89
N GLY A 260 22.62 9.79 1.74
CA GLY A 260 22.43 8.34 1.65
C GLY A 260 20.99 7.87 1.92
N ALA A 261 20.02 8.79 2.01
CA ALA A 261 18.60 8.49 2.20
C ALA A 261 17.92 7.95 0.93
N LEU A 262 18.50 8.27 -0.24
CA LEU A 262 18.17 7.72 -1.55
C LEU A 262 19.42 7.03 -2.11
N SER A 263 19.36 5.71 -2.36
CA SER A 263 20.52 4.91 -2.74
C SER A 263 20.21 3.95 -3.90
N SER A 264 21.26 3.37 -4.49
CA SER A 264 21.11 2.41 -5.60
C SER A 264 22.10 1.27 -5.49
N THR A 265 21.64 0.06 -5.80
CA THR A 265 22.49 -1.14 -5.95
C THR A 265 22.83 -1.45 -7.41
N VAL A 266 22.27 -0.67 -8.36
CA VAL A 266 22.37 -0.94 -9.81
C VAL A 266 23.19 0.10 -10.59
N GLY A 267 23.57 1.22 -9.95
CA GLY A 267 24.48 2.20 -10.53
C GLY A 267 24.38 3.58 -9.91
N ASP A 268 24.89 4.60 -10.61
CA ASP A 268 24.85 5.98 -10.12
C ASP A 268 23.47 6.58 -10.35
N LEU A 269 22.94 7.31 -9.36
CA LEU A 269 21.65 7.99 -9.49
C LEU A 269 21.79 9.27 -10.31
N GLN A 270 20.91 9.46 -11.28
CA GLN A 270 20.79 10.67 -12.08
C GLN A 270 19.52 11.42 -11.73
N VAL A 271 19.64 12.71 -11.46
CA VAL A 271 18.52 13.62 -11.22
C VAL A 271 18.34 14.52 -12.43
N ARG A 272 17.15 14.53 -13.02
CA ARG A 272 16.84 15.30 -14.24
C ARG A 272 15.56 16.09 -14.04
N TYR A 273 15.60 17.39 -14.32
CA TYR A 273 14.41 18.24 -14.36
C TYR A 273 14.05 18.58 -15.82
N ASP A 274 12.79 18.36 -16.17
CA ASP A 274 12.19 18.77 -17.45
C ASP A 274 11.21 19.94 -17.23
N ALA A 275 11.64 21.14 -17.61
CA ALA A 275 10.83 22.35 -17.51
C ALA A 275 9.58 22.35 -18.41
N GLY A 276 9.52 21.47 -19.42
CA GLY A 276 8.36 21.34 -20.31
C GLY A 276 7.18 20.62 -19.65
N SER A 277 7.48 19.58 -18.87
CA SER A 277 6.50 18.82 -18.08
C SER A 277 6.41 19.27 -16.62
N ASP A 278 7.32 20.16 -16.19
CA ASP A 278 7.51 20.58 -14.80
C ASP A 278 7.74 19.40 -13.85
N LEU A 279 8.59 18.46 -14.29
CA LEU A 279 8.81 17.18 -13.62
C LEU A 279 10.30 16.96 -13.35
N THR A 280 10.64 16.62 -12.10
CA THR A 280 11.93 16.05 -11.71
C THR A 280 11.83 14.53 -11.67
N THR A 281 12.79 13.84 -12.29
CA THR A 281 12.88 12.38 -12.32
C THR A 281 14.23 11.93 -11.79
N VAL A 282 14.21 10.87 -10.99
CA VAL A 282 15.42 10.16 -10.55
C VAL A 282 15.42 8.77 -11.15
N ILE A 283 16.51 8.43 -11.85
CA ILE A 283 16.73 7.09 -12.40
C ILE A 283 18.16 6.64 -12.08
N PRO A 284 18.38 5.34 -11.85
CA PRO A 284 19.72 4.77 -11.80
C PRO A 284 20.27 4.61 -13.22
N GLU A 285 21.45 5.15 -13.49
CA GLU A 285 22.20 4.79 -14.69
C GLU A 285 23.00 3.52 -14.41
N PRO A 286 22.80 2.44 -15.20
CA PRO A 286 23.60 1.23 -15.06
C PRO A 286 25.06 1.60 -15.06
N ALA A 287 25.79 1.14 -14.05
CA ALA A 287 27.22 1.41 -13.96
C ALA A 287 27.83 0.97 -15.30
N THR A 288 28.27 1.94 -16.11
CA THR A 288 28.84 1.69 -17.43
C THR A 288 30.26 1.16 -17.23
N ILE A 289 30.40 0.07 -16.49
CA ILE A 289 31.65 -0.56 -16.15
C ILE A 289 32.09 -1.34 -17.39
N GLY A 290 32.82 -0.64 -18.26
CA GLY A 290 33.91 -1.25 -19.01
C GLY A 290 33.60 -2.00 -20.31
N LEU A 291 32.40 -1.91 -20.90
CA LEU A 291 32.19 -2.54 -22.22
C LEU A 291 33.06 -1.90 -23.33
N LEU A 292 33.43 -0.62 -23.17
CA LEU A 292 34.38 0.06 -24.08
C LEU A 292 35.86 -0.27 -23.80
N GLY A 293 36.20 -0.72 -22.58
CA GLY A 293 37.57 -1.09 -22.21
C GLY A 293 38.03 -2.43 -22.79
N ALA A 294 37.14 -3.43 -22.83
CA ALA A 294 37.44 -4.74 -23.41
C ALA A 294 37.46 -4.73 -24.95
N ALA A 295 36.62 -3.92 -25.59
CA ALA A 295 36.61 -3.78 -27.05
C ALA A 295 37.86 -3.06 -27.59
N MET A 296 38.40 -2.09 -26.86
CA MET A 296 39.61 -1.36 -27.25
C MET A 296 40.92 -2.11 -26.88
N GLY A 297 40.92 -2.88 -25.78
CA GLY A 297 42.07 -3.72 -25.40
C GLY A 297 42.24 -4.96 -26.29
N GLY A 298 41.14 -5.54 -26.79
CA GLY A 298 41.16 -6.69 -27.71
C GLY A 298 41.68 -6.36 -29.11
N LEU A 299 41.58 -5.09 -29.55
CA LEU A 299 42.04 -4.67 -30.88
C LEU A 299 43.55 -4.38 -30.95
N MET A 300 44.22 -4.14 -29.81
CA MET A 300 45.67 -3.92 -29.78
C MET A 300 46.52 -5.19 -29.68
N LEU A 301 45.95 -6.35 -29.31
CA LEU A 301 46.69 -7.61 -29.20
C LEU A 301 46.74 -8.45 -30.49
N LEU A 302 45.98 -8.09 -31.54
CA LEU A 302 45.93 -8.86 -32.79
C LEU A 302 46.88 -8.39 -33.91
N ARG A 303 47.80 -7.45 -33.64
CA ARG A 303 48.77 -6.95 -34.64
C ARG A 303 50.20 -7.48 -34.55
N ARG A 304 50.48 -8.51 -33.74
CA ARG A 304 51.85 -9.06 -33.61
C ARG A 304 51.92 -10.57 -33.76
N ARG A 305 51.51 -11.11 -34.93
CA ARG A 305 51.96 -12.44 -35.41
C ARG A 305 51.67 -12.65 -36.91
N ILE A 306 52.31 -11.87 -37.77
CA ILE A 306 52.62 -12.29 -39.14
C ILE A 306 54.07 -11.87 -39.42
N ARG A 307 55.00 -12.79 -39.16
CA ARG A 307 56.29 -13.00 -39.84
C ARG A 307 56.89 -14.29 -39.33
#